data_AF-A0A7G5BYA8-F1
#
_entry.id   AF-A0A7G5BYA8-F1
#
_cell.length_a   1.000
_cell.length_b   1.000
_cell.length_c   1.000
_cell.angle_alpha   90.00
_cell.angle_beta   90.00
_cell.angle_gamma   90.00
#
_symmetry.space_group_name_H-M   'P 1'
#
loop_
_entity.id
_entity.type
_entity.pdbx_description
1 polymer ?
#
loop_
_entity_poly.entity_id
_entity_poly.type
_entity_poly.pdbx_seq_one_letter_code
_entity_poly.pdbx_strand_id
1 'polypeptide(L)'
;MSVIWLQVSAVSLLVCWVMILLAMGKLKPVRSNSPLAEAKTDTVIHDQPEQTVQLTGVPEYTFAGWEGLWAKEEESCRVVIENPLWDQASEAYGNFKEQCAQKNISIVNRNDSSWLDGQSVVHFDDCTLMPYLWEQNYSIHLVEGKSLLNLLKEASPFSMIIISVKDDGSQALSHDWQEKLADCGIRSLTREYLRYSYINIIWKKYESLYVSLYEECSEGPLSKQYSEGDFVNEFKFPVHLEVASGGLNSGNRSSIKINGREYSPNLRGMNIAVYDVIDSKVEGVHRVDTFMTMYEDTTIYRARPIEGENYAS
;
A
#
# COMPACT_ATOMS: atom_id res chain seq x y z
N MET A 1 -6.58 50.49 8.19
CA MET A 1 -6.31 49.85 9.50
C MET A 1 -5.29 50.70 10.24
N SER A 2 -5.58 51.18 11.45
CA SER A 2 -4.61 51.99 12.20
C SER A 2 -3.50 51.12 12.78
N VAL A 3 -2.30 51.68 12.91
CA VAL A 3 -1.11 51.03 13.51
C VAL A 3 -1.42 50.42 14.89
N ILE A 4 -2.38 51.03 15.61
CA ILE A 4 -2.85 50.58 16.92
C ILE A 4 -3.46 49.17 16.85
N TRP A 5 -4.26 48.85 15.83
CA TRP A 5 -4.86 47.51 15.69
C TRP A 5 -3.81 46.42 15.45
N LEU A 6 -2.77 46.74 14.67
CA LEU A 6 -1.67 45.81 14.41
C LEU A 6 -0.87 45.51 15.70
N GLN A 7 -0.63 46.54 16.52
CA GLN A 7 0.05 46.39 17.80
C GLN A 7 -0.77 45.59 18.80
N VAL A 8 -2.09 45.81 18.86
CA VAL A 8 -3.00 45.04 19.73
C VAL A 8 -3.00 43.56 19.32
N SER A 9 -3.10 43.25 18.01
CA SER A 9 -3.05 41.88 17.53
C SER A 9 -1.72 41.18 17.83
N ALA A 10 -0.59 41.88 17.68
CA ALA A 10 0.73 41.34 17.98
C ALA A 10 0.88 40.99 19.48
N VAL A 11 0.39 41.87 20.37
CA VAL A 11 0.40 41.62 21.82
C VAL A 11 -0.50 40.44 22.18
N SER A 12 -1.70 40.34 21.59
CA SER A 12 -2.60 39.20 21.82
C SER A 12 -1.99 37.87 21.39
N LEU A 13 -1.31 37.82 20.23
CA LEU A 13 -0.60 36.63 19.76
C LEU A 13 0.54 36.24 20.70
N LEU A 14 1.34 37.21 21.16
CA LEU A 14 2.44 36.98 22.10
C LEU A 14 1.92 36.40 23.42
N VAL A 15 0.85 36.97 23.98
CA VAL A 15 0.23 36.48 25.23
C VAL A 15 -0.30 35.05 25.04
N CYS A 16 -0.93 34.76 23.89
CA CYS A 16 -1.41 33.42 23.58
C CYS A 16 -0.26 32.40 23.52
N TRP A 17 0.87 32.77 22.89
CA TRP A 17 2.06 31.93 22.79
C TRP A 17 2.70 31.64 24.15
N VAL A 18 2.81 32.65 25.02
CA VAL A 18 3.33 32.49 26.39
C VAL A 18 2.44 31.54 27.20
N MET A 19 1.12 31.62 27.06
CA MET A 19 0.19 30.73 27.76
C MET A 19 0.33 29.26 27.30
N ILE A 20 0.56 29.02 26.01
CA ILE A 20 0.82 27.67 25.47
C ILE A 20 2.12 27.10 26.06
N LEU A 21 3.20 27.88 26.06
CA LEU A 21 4.48 27.45 26.66
C LEU A 21 4.35 27.12 28.16
N LEU A 22 3.62 27.95 28.91
CA LEU A 22 3.38 27.72 30.35
C LEU A 22 2.52 26.47 30.59
N ALA A 23 1.60 26.14 29.69
CA ALA A 23 0.82 24.91 29.76
C ALA A 23 1.69 23.67 29.48
N MET A 24 2.61 23.75 28.51
CA MET A 24 3.51 22.65 28.17
C MET A 24 4.53 22.35 29.29
N GLY A 25 4.99 23.36 30.03
CA GLY A 25 5.93 23.18 31.15
C GLY A 25 5.37 22.42 32.35
N LYS A 26 4.04 22.15 32.40
CA LYS A 26 3.40 21.38 33.48
C LYS A 26 3.14 19.91 33.13
N LEU A 27 3.51 19.45 31.93
CA LEU A 27 3.43 18.04 31.59
C LEU A 27 4.51 17.28 32.38
N LYS A 28 4.09 16.67 33.49
CA LYS A 28 4.93 15.71 34.21
C LYS A 28 5.30 14.59 33.24
N PRO A 29 6.56 14.14 33.19
CA PRO A 29 6.93 12.98 32.40
C PRO A 29 6.04 11.81 32.83
N VAL A 30 5.30 11.26 31.87
CA VAL A 30 4.53 10.03 32.07
C VAL A 30 5.55 8.94 32.37
N ARG A 31 5.70 8.59 33.65
CA ARG A 31 6.41 7.38 34.06
C ARG A 31 5.59 6.20 33.57
N SER A 32 5.99 5.60 32.45
CA SER A 32 5.48 4.31 32.02
C SER A 32 5.96 3.25 33.01
N ASN A 33 5.14 2.97 34.02
CA ASN A 33 5.26 1.75 34.80
C ASN A 33 4.65 0.61 33.96
N SER A 34 5.36 0.18 32.92
CA SER A 34 5.05 -1.09 32.27
C SER A 34 5.62 -2.20 33.15
N PRO A 35 4.80 -3.07 33.75
CA PRO A 35 5.32 -4.27 34.38
C PRO A 35 6.00 -5.11 33.30
N LEU A 36 7.21 -5.60 33.60
CA LEU A 36 7.90 -6.61 32.82
C LEU A 36 6.93 -7.81 32.68
N ALA A 37 6.32 -7.95 31.52
CA ALA A 37 5.53 -9.12 31.20
C ALA A 37 6.50 -10.29 30.99
N GLU A 38 6.32 -11.34 31.78
CA GLU A 38 7.01 -12.61 31.62
C GLU A 38 6.80 -13.14 30.20
N ALA A 39 7.91 -13.48 29.55
CA ALA A 39 7.93 -14.04 28.20
C ALA A 39 7.09 -15.32 28.15
N LYS A 40 5.90 -15.22 27.55
CA LYS A 40 5.12 -16.39 27.16
C LYS A 40 5.87 -17.07 26.02
N THR A 41 6.10 -18.36 26.22
CA THR A 41 6.69 -19.29 25.25
C THR A 41 5.95 -19.23 23.92
N ASP A 42 6.67 -18.85 22.87
CA ASP A 42 6.21 -18.80 21.50
C ASP A 42 5.65 -20.16 21.09
N THR A 43 4.33 -20.19 20.90
CA THR A 43 3.67 -21.32 20.26
C THR A 43 3.92 -21.12 18.77
N VAL A 44 4.77 -21.96 18.16
CA VAL A 44 4.97 -21.97 16.70
C VAL A 44 3.63 -22.30 16.06
N ILE A 45 2.92 -21.28 15.58
CA ILE A 45 1.70 -21.43 14.81
C ILE A 45 2.14 -22.01 13.46
N HIS A 46 1.88 -23.29 13.24
CA HIS A 46 1.98 -23.88 11.92
C HIS A 46 0.84 -23.33 11.07
N ASP A 47 1.16 -22.39 10.18
CA ASP A 47 0.25 -21.91 9.14
C ASP A 47 -0.20 -23.12 8.30
N GLN A 48 -1.46 -23.52 8.46
CA GLN A 48 -2.07 -24.46 7.55
C GLN A 48 -2.23 -23.78 6.18
N PRO A 49 -2.00 -24.49 5.06
CA PRO A 49 -2.15 -23.91 3.73
C PRO A 49 -3.57 -23.38 3.57
N GLU A 50 -3.69 -22.06 3.45
CA GLU A 50 -4.97 -21.36 3.29
C GLU A 50 -5.70 -21.94 2.07
N GLN A 51 -6.95 -22.41 2.28
CA GLN A 51 -7.80 -22.81 1.16
C GLN A 51 -8.00 -21.61 0.25
N THR A 52 -7.60 -21.75 -1.02
CA THR A 52 -7.76 -20.71 -2.04
C THR A 52 -9.25 -20.51 -2.31
N VAL A 53 -9.86 -19.58 -1.59
CA VAL A 53 -11.20 -19.09 -1.92
C VAL A 53 -11.08 -18.44 -3.29
N GLN A 54 -11.80 -18.96 -4.29
CA GLN A 54 -11.89 -18.30 -5.60
C GLN A 54 -12.49 -16.91 -5.38
N LEU A 55 -11.64 -15.90 -5.40
CA LEU A 55 -12.06 -14.52 -5.27
C LEU A 55 -12.79 -14.15 -6.56
N THR A 56 -14.11 -13.97 -6.44
CA THR A 56 -14.90 -13.47 -7.56
C THR A 56 -14.57 -12.00 -7.76
N GLY A 57 -13.87 -11.65 -8.84
CA GLY A 57 -13.56 -10.26 -9.18
C GLY A 57 -12.17 -9.77 -8.76
N VAL A 58 -11.24 -10.66 -8.40
CA VAL A 58 -9.82 -10.29 -8.56
C VAL A 58 -9.59 -10.08 -10.05
N PRO A 59 -9.09 -8.90 -10.46
CA PRO A 59 -8.80 -8.67 -11.87
C PRO A 59 -7.83 -9.74 -12.37
N GLU A 60 -8.16 -10.36 -13.49
CA GLU A 60 -7.21 -11.23 -14.18
C GLU A 60 -5.92 -10.45 -14.41
N TYR A 61 -4.79 -11.12 -14.21
CA TYR A 61 -3.50 -10.51 -14.47
C TYR A 61 -3.45 -10.04 -15.94
N THR A 62 -3.11 -8.77 -16.17
CA THR A 62 -3.05 -8.18 -17.52
C THR A 62 -1.65 -7.74 -17.87
N PHE A 63 -1.28 -7.87 -19.14
CA PHE A 63 0.01 -7.40 -19.67
C PHE A 63 -0.06 -6.00 -20.30
N ALA A 64 -1.18 -5.28 -20.12
CA ALA A 64 -1.40 -3.98 -20.76
C ALA A 64 -0.33 -2.94 -20.39
N GLY A 65 0.18 -2.96 -19.15
CA GLY A 65 1.29 -2.10 -18.73
C GLY A 65 2.58 -2.39 -19.49
N TRP A 66 2.87 -3.67 -19.76
CA TRP A 66 4.03 -4.08 -20.54
C TRP A 66 3.91 -3.68 -22.02
N GLU A 67 2.73 -3.87 -22.59
CA GLU A 67 2.43 -3.44 -23.97
C GLU A 67 2.58 -1.91 -24.10
N GLY A 68 2.09 -1.16 -23.11
CA GLY A 68 2.24 0.29 -23.01
C GLY A 68 3.70 0.73 -22.89
N LEU A 69 4.51 0.00 -22.12
CA LEU A 69 5.95 0.25 -22.00
C LEU A 69 6.66 0.08 -23.34
N TRP A 70 6.40 -1.00 -24.07
CA TRP A 70 7.08 -1.27 -25.34
C TRP A 70 6.75 -0.28 -26.44
N ALA A 71 5.60 0.38 -26.37
CA ALA A 71 5.26 1.48 -27.27
C ALA A 71 6.09 2.76 -26.99
N LYS A 72 6.67 2.89 -25.78
CA LYS A 72 7.40 4.08 -25.33
C LYS A 72 8.92 3.89 -25.30
N GLU A 73 9.42 2.71 -24.91
CA GLU A 73 10.84 2.45 -24.66
C GLU A 73 11.43 1.37 -25.59
N GLU A 74 11.39 1.58 -26.91
CA GLU A 74 11.75 0.56 -27.92
C GLU A 74 13.16 -0.05 -27.77
N GLU A 75 14.14 0.66 -27.20
CA GLU A 75 15.53 0.21 -27.22
C GLU A 75 16.06 -0.34 -25.88
N SER A 76 15.40 -0.05 -24.75
CA SER A 76 15.97 -0.30 -23.41
C SER A 76 15.53 -1.62 -22.75
N CYS A 77 14.38 -2.16 -23.14
CA CYS A 77 13.85 -3.40 -22.59
C CYS A 77 14.36 -4.61 -23.38
N ARG A 78 15.39 -5.31 -22.86
CA ARG A 78 15.98 -6.51 -23.49
C ARG A 78 15.76 -7.79 -22.70
N VAL A 79 15.66 -7.66 -21.38
CA VAL A 79 15.48 -8.79 -20.47
C VAL A 79 14.33 -8.49 -19.53
N VAL A 80 13.40 -9.44 -19.43
CA VAL A 80 12.24 -9.40 -18.54
C VAL A 80 12.29 -10.61 -17.62
N ILE A 81 12.21 -10.38 -16.30
CA ILE A 81 12.16 -11.46 -15.32
C ILE A 81 10.73 -11.95 -15.17
N GLU A 82 10.53 -13.25 -15.28
CA GLU A 82 9.23 -13.91 -15.16
C GLU A 82 8.60 -13.72 -13.78
N ASN A 83 7.35 -13.27 -13.76
CA ASN A 83 6.52 -13.19 -12.55
C ASN A 83 5.79 -14.53 -12.32
N PRO A 84 5.84 -15.12 -11.12
CA PRO A 84 5.13 -16.37 -10.82
C PRO A 84 3.61 -16.32 -11.03
N LEU A 85 3.01 -15.13 -11.02
CA LEU A 85 1.57 -14.97 -11.22
C LEU A 85 1.14 -15.08 -12.69
N TRP A 86 2.07 -14.99 -13.65
CA TRP A 86 1.74 -15.02 -15.07
C TRP A 86 1.14 -16.35 -15.55
N ASP A 87 1.50 -17.46 -14.90
CA ASP A 87 0.96 -18.78 -15.23
C ASP A 87 -0.56 -18.87 -14.99
N GLN A 88 -1.10 -18.02 -14.12
CA GLN A 88 -2.54 -17.93 -13.88
C GLN A 88 -3.30 -17.33 -15.08
N ALA A 89 -2.60 -16.57 -15.94
CA ALA A 89 -3.12 -15.94 -17.14
C ALA A 89 -2.58 -16.63 -18.42
N SER A 90 -2.62 -17.97 -18.46
CA SER A 90 -1.91 -18.79 -19.46
C SER A 90 -2.07 -18.36 -20.92
N GLU A 91 -3.27 -17.99 -21.38
CA GLU A 91 -3.50 -17.52 -22.75
C GLU A 91 -2.85 -16.15 -23.01
N ALA A 92 -3.10 -15.17 -22.13
CA ALA A 92 -2.50 -13.84 -22.22
C ALA A 92 -0.97 -13.91 -22.11
N TYR A 93 -0.45 -14.82 -21.27
CA TYR A 93 0.98 -15.03 -21.12
C TYR A 93 1.61 -15.65 -22.37
N GLY A 94 0.92 -16.59 -23.04
CA GLY A 94 1.34 -17.13 -24.33
C GLY A 94 1.52 -16.03 -25.37
N ASN A 95 0.51 -15.15 -25.52
CA ASN A 95 0.58 -14.00 -26.42
C ASN A 95 1.72 -13.04 -26.03
N PHE A 96 1.91 -12.77 -24.74
CA PHE A 96 2.98 -11.94 -24.24
C PHE A 96 4.38 -12.50 -24.58
N LYS A 97 4.58 -13.82 -24.45
CA LYS A 97 5.83 -14.50 -24.86
C LYS A 97 6.11 -14.32 -26.35
N GLU A 98 5.10 -14.49 -27.19
CA GLU A 98 5.24 -14.31 -28.64
C GLU A 98 5.62 -12.87 -29.00
N GLN A 99 4.99 -11.87 -28.36
CA GLN A 99 5.32 -10.46 -28.55
C GLN A 99 6.76 -10.14 -28.10
N CYS A 100 7.20 -10.66 -26.95
CA CYS A 100 8.59 -10.56 -26.49
C CYS A 100 9.57 -11.11 -27.53
N ALA A 101 9.30 -12.31 -28.07
CA ALA A 101 10.14 -12.95 -29.07
C ALA A 101 10.25 -12.09 -30.36
N GLN A 102 9.13 -11.55 -30.84
CA GLN A 102 9.12 -10.66 -32.03
C GLN A 102 9.95 -9.39 -31.83
N LYS A 103 10.04 -8.89 -30.59
CA LYS A 103 10.83 -7.71 -30.22
C LYS A 103 12.27 -8.02 -29.78
N ASN A 104 12.70 -9.28 -29.86
CA ASN A 104 13.99 -9.76 -29.33
C ASN A 104 14.18 -9.43 -27.84
N ILE A 105 13.12 -9.64 -27.04
CA ILE A 105 13.13 -9.52 -25.58
C ILE A 105 13.21 -10.93 -25.00
N SER A 106 14.22 -11.17 -24.17
CA SER A 106 14.40 -12.44 -23.47
C SER A 106 13.59 -12.43 -22.18
N ILE A 107 12.69 -13.40 -22.03
CA ILE A 107 12.05 -13.69 -20.75
C ILE A 107 12.93 -14.72 -20.02
N VAL A 108 13.38 -14.37 -18.82
CA VAL A 108 14.25 -15.23 -18.00
C VAL A 108 13.51 -15.69 -16.76
N ASN A 109 13.72 -16.93 -16.37
CA ASN A 109 13.14 -17.45 -15.14
C ASN A 109 13.82 -16.78 -13.94
N ARG A 110 13.04 -16.33 -12.96
CA ARG A 110 13.58 -15.67 -11.76
C ARG A 110 14.61 -16.49 -10.96
N ASN A 111 14.55 -17.82 -11.06
CA ASN A 111 15.45 -18.73 -10.35
C ASN A 111 16.73 -19.04 -11.14
N ASP A 112 16.78 -18.68 -12.43
CA ASP A 112 17.98 -18.78 -13.23
C ASP A 112 18.86 -17.57 -12.92
N SER A 113 20.05 -17.76 -12.36
CA SER A 113 20.95 -16.65 -12.03
C SER A 113 21.78 -16.15 -13.21
N SER A 114 21.73 -16.81 -14.37
CA SER A 114 22.59 -16.50 -15.52
C SER A 114 22.41 -15.09 -16.07
N TRP A 115 21.25 -14.46 -15.87
CA TRP A 115 21.00 -13.07 -16.29
C TRP A 115 21.78 -12.04 -15.46
N LEU A 116 22.32 -12.42 -14.30
CA LEU A 116 23.16 -11.55 -13.47
C LEU A 116 24.60 -11.42 -14.01
N ASP A 117 25.12 -12.48 -14.63
CA ASP A 117 26.51 -12.57 -15.08
C ASP A 117 26.86 -11.50 -16.13
N GLY A 118 25.85 -10.97 -16.83
CA GLY A 118 26.01 -9.99 -17.88
C GLY A 118 25.86 -8.52 -17.46
N GLN A 119 25.64 -8.22 -16.16
CA GLN A 119 25.28 -6.87 -15.71
C GLN A 119 24.19 -6.24 -16.60
N SER A 120 23.18 -7.03 -16.94
CA SER A 120 22.15 -6.62 -17.89
C SER A 120 21.11 -5.73 -17.22
N VAL A 121 20.59 -4.75 -17.96
CA VAL A 121 19.39 -4.02 -17.52
C VAL A 121 18.19 -4.97 -17.63
N VAL A 122 17.51 -5.19 -16.51
CA VAL A 122 16.37 -6.10 -16.41
C VAL A 122 15.11 -5.35 -16.04
N HIS A 123 13.97 -5.81 -16.55
CA HIS A 123 12.65 -5.32 -16.19
C HIS A 123 11.89 -6.41 -15.44
N PHE A 124 11.07 -6.02 -14.48
CA PHE A 124 10.29 -6.94 -13.68
C PHE A 124 9.10 -6.21 -13.06
N ASP A 125 8.06 -6.95 -12.69
CA ASP A 125 6.89 -6.42 -11.98
C ASP A 125 6.59 -7.20 -10.69
N ASP A 126 7.40 -8.21 -10.36
CA ASP A 126 7.39 -8.84 -9.05
C ASP A 126 8.25 -8.05 -8.06
N CYS A 127 7.61 -7.18 -7.27
CA CYS A 127 8.31 -6.39 -6.25
C CYS A 127 9.07 -7.23 -5.20
N THR A 128 8.78 -8.53 -5.08
CA THR A 128 9.53 -9.41 -4.17
C THR A 128 10.98 -9.62 -4.59
N LEU A 129 11.34 -9.29 -5.84
CA LEU A 129 12.71 -9.32 -6.34
C LEU A 129 13.57 -8.14 -5.86
N MET A 130 12.96 -7.07 -5.34
CA MET A 130 13.70 -5.86 -4.97
C MET A 130 14.84 -6.09 -3.97
N PRO A 131 14.65 -6.83 -2.85
CA PRO A 131 15.75 -7.10 -1.92
C PRO A 131 16.91 -7.85 -2.56
N TYR A 132 16.60 -8.88 -3.36
CA TYR A 132 17.60 -9.65 -4.07
C TYR A 132 18.41 -8.78 -5.04
N LEU A 133 17.72 -7.94 -5.83
CA LEU A 133 18.38 -7.04 -6.78
C LEU A 133 19.25 -5.99 -6.08
N TRP A 134 18.83 -5.45 -4.93
CA TRP A 134 19.66 -4.55 -4.12
C TRP A 134 20.92 -5.25 -3.59
N GLU A 135 20.80 -6.50 -3.11
CA GLU A 135 21.95 -7.32 -2.68
C GLU A 135 22.93 -7.59 -3.83
N GLN A 136 22.42 -7.71 -5.06
CA GLN A 136 23.24 -7.83 -6.28
C GLN A 136 23.74 -6.47 -6.82
N ASN A 137 23.66 -5.39 -6.03
CA ASN A 137 24.13 -4.05 -6.38
C ASN A 137 23.40 -3.43 -7.60
N TYR A 138 22.09 -3.65 -7.72
CA TYR A 138 21.25 -2.96 -8.71
C TYR A 138 20.55 -1.73 -8.11
N SER A 139 20.47 -0.67 -8.91
CA SER A 139 19.54 0.45 -8.72
C SER A 139 18.19 0.14 -9.37
N ILE A 140 17.10 0.33 -8.65
CA ILE A 140 15.75 0.02 -9.12
C ILE A 140 14.99 1.32 -9.38
N HIS A 141 14.42 1.44 -10.57
CA HIS A 141 13.69 2.62 -11.03
C HIS A 141 12.26 2.23 -11.38
N LEU A 142 11.30 3.05 -10.98
CA LEU A 142 9.91 2.95 -11.44
C LEU A 142 9.86 3.24 -12.95
N VAL A 143 9.20 2.37 -13.72
CA VAL A 143 8.98 2.57 -15.15
C VAL A 143 7.52 2.92 -15.42
N GLU A 144 6.61 2.08 -14.95
CA GLU A 144 5.17 2.25 -15.15
C GLU A 144 4.43 1.68 -13.94
N GLY A 145 3.38 2.35 -13.47
CA GLY A 145 2.54 1.86 -12.37
C GLY A 145 1.92 2.98 -11.56
N LYS A 146 0.97 2.62 -10.70
CA LYS A 146 0.26 3.57 -9.84
C LYS A 146 0.77 3.46 -8.41
N SER A 147 1.08 4.62 -7.82
CA SER A 147 1.34 4.68 -6.38
C SER A 147 0.04 4.55 -5.59
N LEU A 148 0.13 4.17 -4.32
CA LEU A 148 -1.01 4.18 -3.39
C LEU A 148 -1.74 5.52 -3.41
N LEU A 149 -0.99 6.64 -3.39
CA LEU A 149 -1.59 7.97 -3.44
C LEU A 149 -2.37 8.21 -4.74
N ASN A 150 -1.86 7.73 -5.88
CA ASN A 150 -2.57 7.86 -7.15
C ASN A 150 -3.85 7.01 -7.13
N LEU A 151 -3.81 5.79 -6.59
CA LEU A 151 -5.01 4.95 -6.45
C LEU A 151 -6.11 5.65 -5.64
N LEU A 152 -5.76 6.25 -4.49
CA LEU A 152 -6.71 6.99 -3.67
C LEU A 152 -7.26 8.24 -4.40
N LYS A 153 -6.40 8.93 -5.15
CA LYS A 153 -6.78 10.12 -5.93
C LYS A 153 -7.59 9.80 -7.17
N GLU A 154 -7.41 8.65 -7.80
CA GLU A 154 -8.13 8.23 -9.01
C GLU A 154 -9.51 7.64 -8.71
N ALA A 155 -9.78 7.22 -7.47
CA ALA A 155 -11.12 6.80 -7.05
C ALA A 155 -12.18 7.86 -7.39
N SER A 156 -13.35 7.45 -7.87
CA SER A 156 -14.40 8.42 -8.25
C SER A 156 -14.83 9.28 -7.06
N PRO A 157 -15.29 10.53 -7.29
CA PRO A 157 -15.98 11.28 -6.26
C PRO A 157 -17.18 10.50 -5.73
N PHE A 158 -17.45 10.65 -4.44
CA PHE A 158 -18.44 9.90 -3.67
C PHE A 158 -18.11 8.41 -3.44
N SER A 159 -16.91 7.93 -3.79
CA SER A 159 -16.52 6.55 -3.48
C SER A 159 -16.17 6.34 -1.99
N MET A 160 -16.42 5.13 -1.53
CA MET A 160 -15.92 4.61 -0.25
C MET A 160 -14.69 3.74 -0.51
N ILE A 161 -13.57 4.10 0.10
CA ILE A 161 -12.30 3.39 0.01
C ILE A 161 -12.10 2.62 1.31
N ILE A 162 -11.94 1.30 1.20
CA ILE A 162 -11.81 0.39 2.33
C ILE A 162 -10.43 -0.23 2.29
N ILE A 163 -9.67 -0.08 3.37
CA ILE A 163 -8.30 -0.57 3.50
C ILE A 163 -8.25 -1.55 4.67
N SER A 164 -7.63 -2.71 4.44
CA SER A 164 -7.27 -3.68 5.46
C SER A 164 -5.85 -4.18 5.24
N VAL A 165 -5.05 -4.23 6.29
CA VAL A 165 -3.66 -4.71 6.23
C VAL A 165 -3.56 -6.20 6.59
N LYS A 166 -2.73 -6.94 5.87
CA LYS A 166 -2.23 -8.28 6.25
C LYS A 166 -0.72 -8.25 6.38
N ASP A 167 -0.19 -8.91 7.41
CA ASP A 167 1.22 -8.93 7.78
C ASP A 167 1.77 -7.53 8.12
N ASP A 168 2.10 -6.70 7.12
CA ASP A 168 2.71 -5.38 7.31
C ASP A 168 2.14 -4.28 6.40
N GLY A 169 1.75 -3.15 7.01
CA GLY A 169 1.19 -1.98 6.34
C GLY A 169 2.15 -0.79 6.25
N SER A 170 3.33 -0.84 6.86
CA SER A 170 4.00 0.37 7.34
C SER A 170 5.48 0.49 6.97
N GLN A 171 6.15 -0.59 6.60
CA GLN A 171 7.60 -0.60 6.40
C GLN A 171 8.06 0.37 5.29
N ALA A 172 7.33 0.48 4.19
CA ALA A 172 7.62 1.39 3.07
C ALA A 172 7.08 2.82 3.29
N LEU A 173 6.37 3.10 4.39
CA LEU A 173 5.82 4.42 4.71
C LEU A 173 6.91 5.36 5.26
N SER A 174 7.68 5.99 4.37
CA SER A 174 8.54 7.11 4.74
C SER A 174 7.74 8.30 5.29
N HIS A 175 8.42 9.26 5.92
CA HIS A 175 7.77 10.48 6.41
C HIS A 175 7.03 11.24 5.30
N ASP A 176 7.67 11.38 4.13
CA ASP A 176 7.07 12.01 2.94
C ASP A 176 5.79 11.28 2.48
N TRP A 177 5.75 9.95 2.59
CA TRP A 177 4.56 9.18 2.26
C TRP A 177 3.46 9.37 3.30
N GLN A 178 3.81 9.37 4.59
CA GLN A 178 2.84 9.60 5.68
C GLN A 178 2.17 10.96 5.54
N GLU A 179 2.92 12.02 5.24
CA GLU A 179 2.35 13.36 5.03
C GLU A 179 1.36 13.36 3.86
N LYS A 180 1.74 12.80 2.70
CA LYS A 180 0.88 12.74 1.52
C LYS A 180 -0.38 11.90 1.73
N LEU A 181 -0.30 10.82 2.50
CA LEU A 181 -1.42 9.92 2.76
C LEU A 181 -2.34 10.43 3.86
N ALA A 182 -1.84 11.25 4.79
CA ALA A 182 -2.64 11.92 5.81
C ALA A 182 -3.70 12.85 5.19
N ASP A 183 -3.36 13.51 4.08
CA ASP A 183 -4.29 14.31 3.28
C ASP A 183 -5.41 13.47 2.65
N CYS A 184 -5.15 12.19 2.42
CA CYS A 184 -6.12 11.24 1.88
C CYS A 184 -6.87 10.46 2.97
N GLY A 185 -6.63 10.75 4.25
CA GLY A 185 -7.34 10.14 5.38
C GLY A 185 -6.62 8.98 6.07
N ILE A 186 -5.38 8.64 5.70
CA ILE A 186 -4.54 7.63 6.38
C ILE A 186 -3.60 8.38 7.34
N ARG A 187 -3.95 8.47 8.62
CA ARG A 187 -3.26 9.32 9.60
C ARG A 187 -2.60 8.53 10.72
N SER A 188 -3.21 7.44 11.14
CA SER A 188 -2.77 6.63 12.28
C SER A 188 -1.74 5.59 11.91
N LEU A 189 -1.57 5.24 10.63
CA LEU A 189 -0.55 4.28 10.22
C LEU A 189 0.79 4.99 9.96
N THR A 190 1.78 4.66 10.77
CA THR A 190 3.16 5.17 10.67
C THR A 190 4.12 4.00 10.64
N ARG A 191 5.38 4.27 10.26
CA ARG A 191 6.47 3.28 10.23
C ARG A 191 6.78 2.66 11.60
N GLU A 192 6.34 3.27 12.70
CA GLU A 192 6.52 2.74 14.06
C GLU A 192 5.64 1.50 14.31
N TYR A 193 4.56 1.34 13.54
CA TYR A 193 3.60 0.26 13.66
C TYR A 193 3.94 -0.90 12.73
N LEU A 194 5.18 -1.40 12.83
CA LEU A 194 5.66 -2.54 12.06
C LEU A 194 4.80 -3.77 12.38
N ARG A 195 4.22 -4.38 11.35
CA ARG A 195 3.39 -5.59 11.41
C ARG A 195 2.11 -5.47 12.26
N TYR A 196 1.60 -4.26 12.44
CA TYR A 196 0.33 -4.05 13.15
C TYR A 196 -0.85 -4.34 12.22
N SER A 197 -1.99 -4.70 12.83
CA SER A 197 -3.28 -4.70 12.15
C SER A 197 -3.72 -3.26 11.90
N TYR A 198 -4.33 -3.00 10.75
CA TYR A 198 -4.82 -1.68 10.39
C TYR A 198 -6.08 -1.78 9.53
N ILE A 199 -7.09 -1.00 9.90
CA ILE A 199 -8.30 -0.79 9.11
C ILE A 199 -8.50 0.71 8.92
N ASN A 200 -8.84 1.11 7.69
CA ASN A 200 -9.34 2.44 7.40
C ASN A 200 -10.52 2.39 6.43
N ILE A 201 -11.56 3.14 6.72
CA ILE A 201 -12.73 3.32 5.88
C ILE A 201 -12.85 4.81 5.60
N ILE A 202 -12.64 5.19 4.34
CA ILE A 202 -12.52 6.57 3.91
C ILE A 202 -13.65 6.86 2.94
N TRP A 203 -14.35 7.97 3.14
CA TRP A 203 -15.29 8.52 2.16
C TRP A 203 -14.63 9.64 1.38
N LYS A 204 -14.43 9.43 0.08
CA LYS A 204 -14.00 10.49 -0.84
C LYS A 204 -15.22 11.30 -1.25
N LYS A 205 -15.56 12.32 -0.47
CA LYS A 205 -16.78 13.13 -0.66
C LYS A 205 -16.76 13.93 -1.96
N TYR A 206 -15.59 14.46 -2.33
CA TYR A 206 -15.33 15.19 -3.56
C TYR A 206 -13.91 14.89 -4.04
N GLU A 207 -13.50 15.45 -5.18
CA GLU A 207 -12.20 15.22 -5.83
C GLU A 207 -10.99 15.27 -4.86
N SER A 208 -10.99 16.21 -3.93
CA SER A 208 -9.88 16.44 -3.00
C SER A 208 -10.30 16.45 -1.53
N LEU A 209 -11.49 15.91 -1.19
CA LEU A 209 -11.98 15.89 0.18
C LEU A 209 -12.20 14.45 0.65
N TYR A 210 -11.37 14.04 1.61
CA TYR A 210 -11.39 12.72 2.23
C TYR A 210 -11.87 12.84 3.67
N VAL A 211 -12.85 12.02 4.03
CA VAL A 211 -13.39 11.93 5.39
C VAL A 211 -13.11 10.52 5.89
N SER A 212 -12.26 10.38 6.90
CA SER A 212 -12.11 9.09 7.58
C SER A 212 -13.38 8.81 8.40
N LEU A 213 -14.07 7.74 8.05
CA LEU A 213 -15.25 7.24 8.76
C LEU A 213 -14.83 6.34 9.93
N TYR A 214 -13.72 5.62 9.76
CA TYR A 214 -13.14 4.78 10.79
C TYR A 214 -11.67 4.57 10.47
N GLU A 215 -10.81 4.71 11.46
CA GLU A 215 -9.39 4.40 11.36
C GLU A 215 -8.92 3.81 12.69
N GLU A 216 -8.32 2.62 12.63
CA GLU A 216 -7.76 1.97 13.81
C GLU A 216 -6.48 1.21 13.44
N CYS A 217 -5.47 1.32 14.30
CA CYS A 217 -4.19 0.62 14.21
C CYS A 217 -3.93 -0.08 15.54
N SER A 218 -3.59 -1.36 15.52
CA SER A 218 -3.45 -2.16 16.75
C SER A 218 -2.47 -3.30 16.58
N GLU A 219 -1.78 -3.66 17.67
CA GLU A 219 -1.00 -4.90 17.73
C GLU A 219 -1.90 -6.13 17.62
N GLY A 220 -3.15 -6.05 18.10
CA GLY A 220 -4.14 -7.13 18.09
C GLY A 220 -4.94 -7.22 16.79
N PRO A 221 -5.75 -8.28 16.60
CA PRO A 221 -6.64 -8.39 15.45
C PRO A 221 -7.72 -7.30 15.49
N LEU A 222 -8.07 -6.76 14.33
CA LEU A 222 -9.13 -5.77 14.15
C LEU A 222 -10.29 -6.37 13.37
N SER A 223 -11.51 -5.94 13.71
CA SER A 223 -12.74 -6.28 13.00
C SER A 223 -13.74 -5.14 13.13
N LYS A 224 -14.30 -4.71 12.01
CA LYS A 224 -15.31 -3.67 11.95
C LYS A 224 -16.47 -4.08 11.04
N GLN A 225 -17.69 -3.77 11.45
CA GLN A 225 -18.89 -4.05 10.68
C GLN A 225 -19.82 -2.85 10.70
N TYR A 226 -20.50 -2.61 9.57
CA TYR A 226 -21.55 -1.62 9.40
C TYR A 226 -22.70 -2.28 8.62
N SER A 227 -23.92 -2.12 9.12
CA SER A 227 -25.13 -2.52 8.40
C SER A 227 -25.50 -1.46 7.36
N GLU A 228 -26.20 -1.87 6.30
CA GLU A 228 -26.80 -0.92 5.37
C GLU A 228 -27.72 0.05 6.13
N GLY A 229 -27.50 1.35 5.93
CA GLY A 229 -28.25 2.42 6.57
C GLY A 229 -27.66 2.94 7.89
N ASP A 230 -26.58 2.34 8.41
CA ASP A 230 -25.82 2.89 9.54
C ASP A 230 -25.26 4.27 9.21
N PHE A 231 -25.08 5.11 10.23
CA PHE A 231 -24.58 6.48 10.09
C PHE A 231 -23.27 6.71 10.85
N VAL A 232 -22.31 7.35 10.18
CA VAL A 232 -21.06 7.85 10.78
C VAL A 232 -20.73 9.20 10.16
N ASN A 233 -20.58 10.26 10.97
CA ASN A 233 -20.22 11.61 10.50
C ASN A 233 -21.06 12.07 9.29
N GLU A 234 -22.38 11.94 9.38
CA GLU A 234 -23.36 12.26 8.31
C GLU A 234 -23.34 11.33 7.07
N PHE A 235 -22.36 10.43 6.98
CA PHE A 235 -22.34 9.41 5.94
C PHE A 235 -23.29 8.27 6.31
N LYS A 236 -24.19 7.93 5.38
CA LYS A 236 -25.07 6.75 5.48
C LYS A 236 -24.46 5.62 4.68
N PHE A 237 -24.14 4.50 5.32
CA PHE A 237 -23.59 3.33 4.63
C PHE A 237 -24.61 2.78 3.61
N PRO A 238 -24.25 2.68 2.31
CA PRO A 238 -25.17 2.21 1.28
C PRO A 238 -25.22 0.69 1.16
N VAL A 239 -24.38 -0.02 1.92
CA VAL A 239 -24.18 -1.47 1.83
C VAL A 239 -23.84 -2.03 3.20
N HIS A 240 -24.04 -3.33 3.37
CA HIS A 240 -23.47 -4.07 4.50
C HIS A 240 -21.96 -4.25 4.26
N LEU A 241 -21.15 -3.83 5.22
CA LEU A 241 -19.69 -3.85 5.16
C LEU A 241 -19.12 -4.63 6.34
N GLU A 242 -18.22 -5.57 6.06
CA GLU A 242 -17.41 -6.25 7.07
C GLU A 242 -15.93 -6.14 6.69
N VAL A 243 -15.10 -5.69 7.62
CA VAL A 243 -13.66 -5.52 7.41
C VAL A 243 -12.92 -6.17 8.57
N ALA A 244 -11.92 -6.99 8.26
CA ALA A 244 -11.02 -7.55 9.25
C ALA A 244 -9.57 -7.38 8.81
N SER A 245 -8.70 -7.11 9.78
CA SER A 245 -7.25 -7.00 9.58
C SER A 245 -6.54 -7.74 10.72
N GLY A 246 -5.48 -8.44 10.36
CA GLY A 246 -4.56 -9.10 11.27
C GLY A 246 -3.15 -8.89 10.77
N GLY A 247 -2.36 -8.14 11.53
CA GLY A 247 -0.90 -8.07 11.37
C GLY A 247 -0.26 -9.45 11.57
N LEU A 248 1.05 -9.55 11.36
CA LEU A 248 1.75 -10.85 11.36
C LEU A 248 1.45 -11.70 12.59
N ASN A 249 1.53 -11.10 13.78
CA ASN A 249 1.36 -11.79 15.06
C ASN A 249 -0.11 -11.88 15.52
N SER A 250 -1.04 -11.36 14.72
CA SER A 250 -2.45 -11.18 15.07
C SER A 250 -3.41 -11.82 14.08
N GLY A 251 -2.98 -12.95 13.53
CA GLY A 251 -3.78 -13.81 12.65
C GLY A 251 -3.49 -13.63 11.16
N ASN A 252 -2.57 -12.72 10.78
CA ASN A 252 -2.01 -12.59 9.44
C ASN A 252 -3.06 -12.68 8.32
N ARG A 253 -4.09 -11.84 8.40
CA ARG A 253 -5.27 -11.93 7.53
C ARG A 253 -5.78 -10.57 7.12
N SER A 254 -6.38 -10.49 5.94
CA SER A 254 -7.16 -9.35 5.48
C SER A 254 -8.46 -9.85 4.86
N SER A 255 -9.57 -9.19 5.18
CA SER A 255 -10.89 -9.46 4.61
C SER A 255 -11.65 -8.15 4.47
N ILE A 256 -12.25 -7.94 3.31
CA ILE A 256 -13.11 -6.81 2.98
C ILE A 256 -14.33 -7.39 2.28
N LYS A 257 -15.45 -7.51 3.02
CA LYS A 257 -16.70 -8.03 2.48
C LYS A 257 -17.71 -6.92 2.30
N ILE A 258 -18.23 -6.80 1.09
CA ILE A 258 -19.30 -5.87 0.74
C ILE A 258 -20.51 -6.68 0.30
N ASN A 259 -21.64 -6.53 1.01
CA ASN A 259 -22.84 -7.35 0.86
C ASN A 259 -22.54 -8.86 0.90
N GLY A 260 -21.62 -9.26 1.79
CA GLY A 260 -21.21 -10.64 2.01
C GLY A 260 -20.20 -11.20 0.99
N ARG A 261 -19.88 -10.46 -0.09
CA ARG A 261 -18.87 -10.88 -1.08
C ARG A 261 -17.48 -10.37 -0.71
N GLU A 262 -16.50 -11.26 -0.73
CA GLU A 262 -15.09 -10.96 -0.43
C GLU A 262 -14.40 -10.22 -1.58
N TYR A 263 -13.70 -9.13 -1.24
CA TYR A 263 -12.94 -8.29 -2.17
C TYR A 263 -11.49 -8.08 -1.73
N SER A 264 -11.06 -8.57 -0.56
CA SER A 264 -9.63 -8.54 -0.21
C SER A 264 -8.89 -9.70 -0.90
N PRO A 265 -7.75 -9.46 -1.57
CA PRO A 265 -6.90 -10.54 -2.05
C PRO A 265 -6.25 -11.34 -0.91
N ASN A 266 -6.34 -10.87 0.34
CA ASN A 266 -5.73 -11.51 1.51
C ASN A 266 -4.23 -11.79 1.31
N LEU A 267 -3.53 -10.81 0.74
CA LEU A 267 -2.09 -10.85 0.50
C LEU A 267 -1.37 -9.84 1.40
N ARG A 268 -0.07 -10.05 1.66
CA ARG A 268 0.74 -9.11 2.46
C ARG A 268 0.62 -7.68 1.92
N GLY A 269 0.54 -6.72 2.83
CA GLY A 269 0.45 -5.30 2.50
C GLY A 269 -0.93 -4.71 2.80
N MET A 270 -1.20 -3.59 2.16
CA MET A 270 -2.52 -2.97 2.13
C MET A 270 -3.38 -3.62 1.04
N ASN A 271 -4.51 -4.18 1.46
CA ASN A 271 -5.56 -4.69 0.60
C ASN A 271 -6.65 -3.63 0.54
N ILE A 272 -7.06 -3.23 -0.66
CA ILE A 272 -7.89 -2.05 -0.89
C ILE A 272 -9.07 -2.40 -1.78
N ALA A 273 -10.28 -2.03 -1.36
CA ALA A 273 -11.47 -2.05 -2.21
C ALA A 273 -12.03 -0.63 -2.35
N VAL A 274 -12.41 -0.25 -3.57
CA VAL A 274 -13.04 1.04 -3.88
C VAL A 274 -14.47 0.78 -4.32
N TYR A 275 -15.44 1.31 -3.58
CA TYR A 275 -16.86 1.17 -3.84
C TYR A 275 -17.45 2.51 -4.29
N ASP A 276 -17.97 2.57 -5.52
CA ASP A 276 -18.76 3.70 -6.00
C ASP A 276 -20.14 3.68 -5.35
N VAL A 277 -20.42 4.71 -4.56
CA VAL A 277 -21.71 4.86 -3.87
C VAL A 277 -22.84 5.24 -4.82
N ILE A 278 -22.54 5.95 -5.92
CA ILE A 278 -23.51 6.40 -6.91
C ILE A 278 -23.94 5.21 -7.78
N ASP A 279 -22.98 4.49 -8.36
CA ASP A 279 -23.26 3.34 -9.22
C ASP A 279 -23.54 2.05 -8.42
N SER A 280 -23.35 2.09 -7.10
CA SER A 280 -23.56 0.95 -6.19
C SER A 280 -22.77 -0.30 -6.60
N LYS A 281 -21.49 -0.12 -6.92
CA LYS A 281 -20.60 -1.20 -7.39
C LYS A 281 -19.18 -1.02 -6.86
N VAL A 282 -18.43 -2.12 -6.79
CA VAL A 282 -16.98 -2.05 -6.57
C VAL A 282 -16.32 -1.63 -7.90
N GLU A 283 -15.61 -0.51 -7.90
CA GLU A 283 -14.88 0.02 -9.06
C GLU A 283 -13.53 -0.65 -9.23
N GLY A 284 -12.88 -0.98 -8.11
CA GLY A 284 -11.52 -1.49 -8.12
C GLY A 284 -11.18 -2.27 -6.86
N VAL A 285 -10.36 -3.30 -7.05
CA VAL A 285 -9.69 -4.06 -6.00
C VAL A 285 -8.20 -3.95 -6.26
N HIS A 286 -7.46 -3.49 -5.26
CA HIS A 286 -6.03 -3.24 -5.39
C HIS A 286 -5.27 -3.85 -4.21
N ARG A 287 -3.99 -4.10 -4.45
CA ARG A 287 -3.01 -4.39 -3.40
C ARG A 287 -1.80 -3.49 -3.57
N VAL A 288 -1.26 -3.04 -2.45
CA VAL A 288 0.07 -2.42 -2.37
C VAL A 288 0.86 -3.21 -1.34
N ASP A 289 1.93 -3.90 -1.76
CA ASP A 289 2.86 -4.58 -0.85
C ASP A 289 3.73 -3.56 -0.11
N THR A 290 3.14 -2.91 0.88
CA THR A 290 3.75 -1.87 1.72
C THR A 290 4.94 -2.37 2.54
N PHE A 291 5.26 -3.65 2.49
CA PHE A 291 6.53 -4.16 2.98
C PHE A 291 7.70 -3.84 2.04
N MET A 292 7.44 -3.89 0.72
CA MET A 292 8.45 -3.69 -0.33
C MET A 292 8.38 -2.29 -0.95
N THR A 293 7.18 -1.78 -1.19
CA THR A 293 6.97 -0.64 -2.11
C THR A 293 5.68 0.11 -1.80
N MET A 294 5.53 1.31 -2.37
CA MET A 294 4.31 2.16 -2.25
C MET A 294 3.49 2.18 -3.54
N TYR A 295 3.66 1.17 -4.38
CA TYR A 295 3.00 1.04 -5.68
C TYR A 295 2.25 -0.28 -5.79
N GLU A 296 1.28 -0.32 -6.70
CA GLU A 296 0.45 -1.51 -6.93
C GLU A 296 1.22 -2.68 -7.54
N ASP A 297 0.67 -3.89 -7.47
CA ASP A 297 1.30 -5.12 -7.94
C ASP A 297 1.61 -5.16 -9.44
N THR A 298 0.88 -4.41 -10.25
CA THR A 298 1.09 -4.33 -11.71
C THR A 298 2.18 -3.33 -12.10
N THR A 299 2.92 -2.80 -11.12
CA THR A 299 3.98 -1.83 -11.34
C THR A 299 5.20 -2.49 -11.96
N ILE A 300 5.65 -1.93 -13.08
CA ILE A 300 6.86 -2.34 -13.78
C ILE A 300 8.03 -1.50 -13.29
N TYR A 301 9.11 -2.20 -12.95
CA TYR A 301 10.38 -1.66 -12.52
C TYR A 301 11.47 -2.00 -13.52
N ARG A 302 12.52 -1.17 -13.51
CA ARG A 302 13.77 -1.40 -14.24
C ARG A 302 14.92 -1.44 -13.24
N ALA A 303 15.63 -2.56 -13.19
CA ALA A 303 16.86 -2.69 -12.43
C ALA A 303 18.05 -2.43 -13.35
N ARG A 304 18.97 -1.58 -12.91
CA ARG A 304 20.26 -1.31 -13.58
C ARG A 304 21.39 -1.61 -12.60
N PRO A 305 22.41 -2.39 -12.99
CA PRO A 305 23.59 -2.55 -12.16
C PRO A 305 24.16 -1.16 -11.83
N ILE A 306 24.55 -0.96 -10.58
CA ILE A 306 25.30 0.22 -10.18
C ILE A 306 26.70 -0.02 -10.70
N GLU A 307 27.06 0.66 -11.81
CA GLU A 307 28.45 0.71 -12.26
C GLU A 307 29.28 1.14 -11.06
N GLY A 308 30.28 0.34 -10.70
CA GLY A 308 31.15 0.68 -9.59
C GLY A 308 31.71 2.07 -9.87
N GLU A 309 31.28 3.07 -9.10
CA GLU A 309 32.22 4.12 -8.74
C GLU A 309 33.44 3.34 -8.26
N ASN A 310 34.57 3.50 -8.94
CA ASN A 310 35.83 2.95 -8.48
C ASN A 310 36.04 3.50 -7.06
N TYR A 311 35.55 2.80 -6.05
CA TYR A 311 35.95 2.97 -4.67
C TYR A 311 37.39 2.47 -4.64
N ALA A 312 38.29 3.33 -5.14
CA ALA A 312 39.70 3.22 -4.92
C ALA A 312 39.88 3.28 -3.40
N SER A 313 39.99 2.09 -2.80
CA SER A 313 40.39 1.87 -1.41
C SER A 313 41.75 2.48 -1.14
#